data_AF-A0AA96TWL7-F1
#
_entry.id   AF-A0AA96TWL7-F1
#
_cell.length_a   1.000
_cell.length_b   1.000
_cell.length_c   1.000
_cell.angle_alpha   90.00
_cell.angle_beta   90.00
_cell.angle_gamma   90.00
#
_symmetry.space_group_name_H-M   'P 1'
#
loop_
_entity.id
_entity.type
_entity.pdbx_description
1 polymer ?
#
loop_
_entity_poly.entity_id
_entity_poly.type
_entity_poly.pdbx_seq_one_letter_code
_entity_poly.pdbx_strand_id
1 'polypeptide(L)'
;MEKLTKTIVRATLFLCLGGLFGYTVTTTIKSIDKSSDIIEVLKDNCDCKEVNQIIYAKGIQVGKNGLSTEKGEYQLIDCKFESIKKETEKIQNLLKSKIKGYENIDLLELEFVNGQKTETEVIKDGIIQ
;
A
#
# COMPACT_ATOMS: atom_id res chain seq x y z
N MET A 1 4.87 51.64 -25.94
CA MET A 1 4.07 50.45 -26.31
C MET A 1 4.85 49.14 -26.14
N GLU A 2 6.10 49.05 -26.61
CA GLU A 2 6.91 47.82 -26.55
C GLU A 2 7.11 47.19 -25.16
N LYS A 3 7.28 48.00 -24.11
CA LYS A 3 7.46 47.51 -22.72
C LYS A 3 6.18 46.93 -22.13
N LEU A 4 5.01 47.48 -22.50
CA LEU A 4 3.71 47.03 -22.00
C LEU A 4 3.37 45.64 -22.60
N THR A 5 3.65 45.46 -23.88
CA THR A 5 3.44 44.18 -24.58
C THR A 5 4.32 43.07 -24.00
N LYS A 6 5.59 43.36 -23.69
CA LYS A 6 6.51 42.38 -23.07
C LYS A 6 6.06 41.95 -21.67
N THR A 7 5.51 42.87 -20.86
CA THR A 7 5.00 42.55 -19.53
C THR A 7 3.72 41.71 -19.58
N ILE A 8 2.79 42.03 -20.47
CA ILE A 8 1.53 41.29 -20.65
C ILE A 8 1.82 39.87 -21.15
N VAL A 9 2.69 39.71 -22.15
CA VAL A 9 3.08 38.39 -22.67
C VAL A 9 3.72 37.52 -21.58
N ARG A 10 4.57 38.12 -20.73
CA ARG A 10 5.23 37.40 -19.63
C ARG A 10 4.22 36.98 -18.55
N ALA A 11 3.28 37.84 -18.21
CA ALA A 11 2.23 37.54 -17.23
C ALA A 11 1.29 36.41 -17.70
N THR A 12 0.87 36.43 -18.97
CA THR A 12 0.01 35.38 -19.55
C THR A 12 0.73 34.03 -19.61
N LEU A 13 2.04 34.01 -19.93
CA LEU A 13 2.84 32.79 -19.96
C LEU A 13 2.94 32.14 -18.57
N PHE A 14 3.16 32.93 -17.53
CA PHE A 14 3.20 32.44 -16.14
C PHE A 14 1.84 31.92 -15.67
N LEU A 15 0.73 32.52 -16.10
CA LEU A 15 -0.63 32.10 -15.75
C LEU A 15 -1.04 30.79 -16.45
N CYS A 16 -0.66 30.59 -17.71
CA CYS A 16 -0.88 29.32 -18.42
C CYS A 16 -0.07 28.17 -17.80
N LEU A 17 1.17 28.44 -17.38
CA LEU A 17 1.99 27.46 -16.67
C LEU A 17 1.46 27.20 -15.25
N GLY A 18 1.02 28.21 -14.50
CA GLY A 18 0.42 27.98 -13.18
C GLY A 18 -0.91 27.23 -13.21
N GLY A 19 -1.77 27.53 -14.20
CA GLY A 19 -3.10 26.94 -14.33
C GLY A 19 -3.11 25.46 -14.73
N LEU A 20 -2.19 25.05 -15.61
CA LEU A 20 -2.07 23.65 -16.04
C LEU A 20 -1.54 22.72 -14.94
N PHE A 21 -0.65 23.23 -14.08
CA PHE A 21 -0.12 22.46 -12.94
C PHE A 21 -1.05 22.52 -11.72
N GLY A 22 -1.90 23.54 -11.58
CA GLY A 22 -2.84 23.66 -10.45
C GLY A 22 -4.03 22.71 -10.54
N TYR A 23 -4.54 22.41 -11.74
CA TYR A 23 -5.73 21.57 -11.92
C TYR A 23 -5.47 20.06 -11.78
N THR A 24 -4.24 19.59 -11.99
CA THR A 24 -3.90 18.16 -11.93
C THR A 24 -3.62 17.65 -10.51
N VAL A 25 -3.41 18.54 -9.53
CA VAL A 25 -3.15 18.14 -8.14
C VAL A 25 -4.43 17.94 -7.32
N THR A 26 -5.59 18.43 -7.78
CA THR A 26 -6.85 18.38 -7.01
C THR A 26 -7.63 17.08 -7.18
N THR A 27 -7.28 16.22 -8.14
CA THR A 27 -7.78 14.85 -8.19
C THR A 27 -6.94 13.95 -7.30
N THR A 28 -6.85 14.31 -6.01
CA THR A 28 -6.46 13.36 -4.98
C THR A 28 -7.59 12.33 -4.93
N ILE A 29 -7.45 11.25 -5.71
CA ILE A 29 -8.31 10.08 -5.60
C ILE A 29 -8.29 9.74 -4.12
N LYS A 30 -9.44 9.91 -3.45
CA LYS A 30 -9.63 9.56 -2.05
C LYS A 30 -9.59 8.04 -2.00
N SER A 31 -8.39 7.50 -2.12
CA SER A 31 -8.15 6.07 -2.17
C SER A 31 -8.60 5.52 -0.84
N ILE A 32 -9.53 4.56 -0.85
CA ILE A 32 -9.99 3.89 0.36
C ILE A 32 -8.76 3.26 1.01
N ASP A 33 -8.27 3.85 2.10
CA ASP A 33 -7.12 3.35 2.83
C ASP A 33 -7.53 2.04 3.50
N LYS A 34 -6.98 0.92 3.02
CA LYS A 34 -7.30 -0.42 3.54
C LYS A 34 -6.36 -0.80 4.67
N SER A 35 -5.36 0.03 4.97
CA SER A 35 -4.32 -0.29 5.94
C SER A 35 -4.88 -0.58 7.34
N SER A 36 -5.83 0.26 7.78
CA SER A 36 -6.56 0.10 9.05
C SER A 36 -7.36 -1.20 9.10
N ASP A 37 -8.04 -1.52 8.01
CA ASP A 37 -8.90 -2.71 7.95
C ASP A 37 -8.04 -3.99 7.96
N ILE A 38 -6.89 -3.98 7.26
CA ILE A 38 -5.97 -5.12 7.26
C ILE A 38 -5.38 -5.33 8.65
N ILE A 39 -4.86 -4.28 9.28
CA ILE A 39 -4.23 -4.42 10.60
C ILE A 39 -5.24 -4.88 11.66
N GLU A 40 -6.50 -4.41 11.58
CA GLU A 40 -7.58 -4.85 12.47
C GLU A 40 -7.92 -6.32 12.24
N VAL A 41 -8.11 -6.75 10.98
CA VAL A 41 -8.38 -8.16 10.67
C VAL A 41 -7.25 -9.07 11.14
N LEU A 42 -5.99 -8.68 10.96
CA LEU A 42 -4.85 -9.48 11.45
C LEU A 42 -4.84 -9.55 12.98
N LYS A 43 -5.02 -8.43 13.68
CA LYS A 43 -5.06 -8.40 15.16
C LYS A 43 -6.19 -9.24 15.73
N ASP A 44 -7.36 -9.23 15.08
CA ASP A 44 -8.55 -9.91 15.59
C ASP A 44 -8.57 -11.42 15.29
N ASN A 45 -7.83 -11.88 14.26
CA ASN A 45 -7.98 -13.24 13.73
C ASN A 45 -6.68 -14.07 13.74
N CYS A 46 -5.53 -13.45 14.03
CA CYS A 46 -4.26 -14.14 14.22
C CYS A 46 -3.94 -14.24 15.73
N ASP A 47 -3.57 -15.43 16.18
CA ASP A 47 -3.12 -15.68 17.56
C ASP A 47 -1.66 -15.26 17.69
N CYS A 48 -1.41 -13.95 17.60
CA CYS A 48 -0.10 -13.31 17.70
C CYS A 48 -0.02 -12.49 18.98
N LYS A 49 1.19 -12.38 19.55
CA LYS A 49 1.44 -11.47 20.67
C LYS A 49 1.33 -10.01 20.23
N GLU A 50 1.83 -9.71 19.03
CA GLU A 50 1.82 -8.37 18.47
C GLU A 50 1.69 -8.45 16.94
N VAL A 51 0.98 -7.48 16.37
CA VAL A 51 0.83 -7.30 14.93
C VAL A 51 1.09 -5.83 14.62
N ASN A 52 2.06 -5.59 13.74
CA ASN A 52 2.51 -4.26 13.36
C ASN A 52 2.35 -4.05 11.85
N GLN A 53 1.95 -2.84 11.48
CA GLN A 53 2.05 -2.37 10.10
C GLN A 53 3.41 -1.70 9.93
N ILE A 54 4.21 -2.21 9.00
CA ILE A 54 5.51 -1.62 8.67
C ILE A 54 5.31 -0.52 7.64
N ILE A 55 4.62 -0.84 6.54
CA ILE A 55 4.28 0.13 5.51
C ILE A 55 2.96 -0.27 4.84
N TYR A 56 2.23 0.74 4.41
CA TYR A 56 1.17 0.58 3.42
C TYR A 56 1.28 1.74 2.45
N ALA A 57 1.44 1.42 1.17
CA ALA A 57 1.79 2.41 0.15
C ALA A 57 0.98 2.19 -1.12
N LYS A 58 0.56 3.31 -1.72
CA LYS A 58 -0.16 3.35 -3.00
C LYS A 58 0.63 4.18 -4.01
N GLY A 59 0.49 3.80 -5.27
CA GLY A 59 1.27 4.34 -6.38
C GLY A 59 2.35 3.37 -6.84
N ILE A 60 2.96 3.72 -7.97
CA ILE A 60 3.97 2.88 -8.64
C ILE A 60 5.22 2.74 -7.77
N GLN A 61 5.53 1.50 -7.42
CA GLN A 61 6.67 1.07 -6.62
C GLN A 61 7.40 -0.04 -7.36
N VAL A 62 8.73 0.03 -7.43
CA VAL A 62 9.58 -1.01 -8.03
C VAL A 62 10.50 -1.56 -6.95
N GLY A 63 10.40 -2.87 -6.69
CA GLY A 63 11.19 -3.54 -5.66
C GLY A 63 11.65 -4.93 -6.09
N LYS A 64 12.15 -5.70 -5.12
CA LYS A 64 12.60 -7.09 -5.34
C LYS A 64 11.49 -7.99 -5.91
N ASN A 65 10.24 -7.71 -5.52
CA ASN A 65 9.04 -8.44 -5.95
C ASN A 65 8.39 -7.83 -7.20
N GLY A 66 9.15 -7.04 -7.98
CA GLY A 66 8.70 -6.43 -9.22
C GLY A 66 7.94 -5.11 -9.03
N LEU A 67 7.08 -4.81 -10.00
CA LEU A 67 6.23 -3.63 -10.01
C LEU A 67 5.00 -3.83 -9.11
N SER A 68 4.70 -2.84 -8.28
CA SER A 68 3.52 -2.78 -7.43
C SER A 68 2.87 -1.40 -7.53
N THR A 69 1.55 -1.36 -7.43
CA THR A 69 0.73 -0.14 -7.39
C THR A 69 0.03 0.03 -6.05
N GLU A 70 -0.13 -1.04 -5.28
CA GLU A 70 -0.60 -1.03 -3.90
C GLU A 70 0.11 -2.14 -3.11
N LYS A 71 0.90 -1.72 -2.11
CA LYS A 71 1.74 -2.59 -1.27
C LYS A 71 1.33 -2.50 0.19
N GLY A 72 1.25 -3.64 0.89
CA GLY A 72 1.19 -3.72 2.35
C GLY A 72 2.32 -4.58 2.91
N GLU A 73 2.94 -4.16 4.01
CA GLU A 73 3.91 -4.95 4.76
C GLU A 73 3.51 -4.97 6.23
N TYR A 74 3.40 -6.19 6.78
CA TYR A 74 2.96 -6.42 8.15
C TYR A 74 3.91 -7.38 8.85
N GLN A 75 4.16 -7.10 10.12
CA GLN A 75 4.97 -7.95 10.98
C GLN A 75 4.07 -8.62 12.02
N LEU A 76 4.19 -9.94 12.12
CA LEU A 76 3.40 -10.85 12.93
C LEU A 76 4.33 -11.50 13.96
N ILE A 77 4.23 -11.08 15.23
CA ILE A 77 5.21 -11.42 16.28
C ILE A 77 4.67 -12.47 17.24
N ASP A 78 5.49 -13.49 17.50
CA ASP A 78 5.23 -14.60 18.42
C ASP A 78 3.83 -15.23 18.21
N CYS A 79 3.54 -15.61 16.96
CA CYS A 79 2.25 -16.18 16.57
C CYS A 79 2.19 -17.70 16.76
N LYS A 80 1.03 -18.19 17.20
CA LYS A 80 0.74 -19.63 17.27
C LYS A 80 0.10 -20.10 15.97
N PHE A 81 0.81 -20.95 15.25
CA PHE A 81 0.33 -21.62 14.04
C PHE A 81 1.03 -22.97 13.86
N GLU A 82 0.43 -23.87 13.07
CA GLU A 82 1.04 -25.16 12.74
C GLU A 82 2.16 -25.03 11.69
N SER A 83 1.93 -24.22 10.67
CA SER A 83 2.91 -23.90 9.64
C SER A 83 2.66 -22.51 9.07
N ILE A 84 3.75 -21.85 8.67
CA ILE A 84 3.70 -20.51 8.07
C ILE A 84 2.81 -20.52 6.83
N LYS A 85 3.03 -21.45 5.91
CA LYS A 85 2.22 -21.59 4.69
C LYS A 85 0.72 -21.68 4.97
N LYS A 86 0.29 -22.52 5.94
CA LYS A 86 -1.12 -22.63 6.29
C LYS A 86 -1.67 -21.34 6.88
N GLU A 87 -0.88 -20.66 7.72
CA GLU A 87 -1.29 -19.38 8.31
C GLU A 87 -1.38 -18.29 7.23
N THR A 88 -0.46 -18.24 6.28
CA THR A 88 -0.51 -17.33 5.11
C THR A 88 -1.77 -17.58 4.27
N GLU A 89 -2.09 -18.84 3.96
CA GLU A 89 -3.32 -19.21 3.24
C GLU A 89 -4.58 -18.77 4.01
N LYS A 90 -4.60 -18.99 5.33
CA LYS A 90 -5.70 -18.57 6.21
C LYS A 90 -5.82 -17.04 6.23
N ILE A 91 -4.73 -16.30 6.40
CA ILE A 91 -4.69 -14.84 6.38
C ILE A 91 -5.22 -14.33 5.04
N GLN A 92 -4.72 -14.87 3.92
CA GLN A 92 -5.15 -14.46 2.59
C GLN A 92 -6.67 -14.64 2.41
N ASN A 93 -7.23 -15.75 2.88
CA ASN A 93 -8.67 -16.01 2.81
C ASN A 93 -9.47 -15.08 3.74
N LEU A 94 -8.96 -14.77 4.93
CA LEU A 94 -9.57 -13.82 5.86
C LEU A 94 -9.63 -12.42 5.25
N LEU A 95 -8.51 -11.94 4.71
CA LEU A 95 -8.45 -10.60 4.11
C LEU A 95 -9.35 -10.50 2.87
N LYS A 96 -9.34 -11.51 1.99
CA LYS A 96 -10.25 -11.58 0.83
C LYS A 96 -11.73 -11.53 1.22
N SER A 97 -12.11 -12.13 2.35
CA SER A 97 -13.52 -12.20 2.78
C SER A 97 -13.97 -10.99 3.59
N LYS A 98 -13.08 -10.36 4.37
CA LYS A 98 -13.43 -9.25 5.28
C LYS A 98 -13.17 -7.87 4.70
N ILE A 99 -12.24 -7.74 3.75
CA ILE A 99 -11.78 -6.43 3.27
C ILE A 99 -12.26 -6.21 1.84
N LYS A 100 -13.14 -5.22 1.69
CA LYS A 100 -13.64 -4.82 0.39
C LYS A 100 -12.50 -4.23 -0.45
N GLY A 101 -12.32 -4.76 -1.66
CA GLY A 101 -11.28 -4.27 -2.56
C GLY A 101 -9.90 -4.85 -2.28
N TYR A 102 -9.79 -5.91 -1.45
CA TYR A 102 -8.52 -6.58 -1.17
C TYR A 102 -7.76 -7.00 -2.44
N GLU A 103 -8.48 -7.36 -3.51
CA GLU A 103 -7.93 -7.72 -4.82
C GLU A 103 -7.12 -6.60 -5.49
N ASN A 104 -7.24 -5.35 -5.03
CA ASN A 104 -6.44 -4.23 -5.53
C ASN A 104 -5.05 -4.16 -4.87
N ILE A 105 -4.83 -4.91 -3.78
CA ILE A 105 -3.50 -5.04 -3.15
C ILE A 105 -2.73 -6.07 -3.96
N ASP A 106 -1.82 -5.58 -4.79
CA ASP A 106 -1.06 -6.42 -5.70
C ASP A 106 0.22 -6.99 -5.06
N LEU A 107 0.62 -6.49 -3.89
CA LEU A 107 1.75 -7.00 -3.12
C LEU A 107 1.48 -6.90 -1.62
N LEU A 108 1.44 -8.04 -0.94
CA LEU A 108 1.34 -8.13 0.51
C LEU A 108 2.51 -8.96 1.03
N GLU A 109 3.26 -8.42 1.98
CA GLU A 109 4.39 -9.10 2.63
C GLU A 109 4.06 -9.30 4.11
N LEU A 110 4.16 -10.55 4.56
CA LEU A 110 3.89 -10.96 5.93
C LEU A 110 5.20 -11.47 6.55
N GLU A 111 5.77 -10.68 7.45
CA GLU A 111 6.98 -11.04 8.18
C GLU A 111 6.61 -11.69 9.52
N PHE A 112 6.82 -13.01 9.62
CA PHE A 112 6.62 -13.77 10.85
C PHE A 112 7.89 -13.76 11.69
N VAL A 113 7.82 -13.21 12.90
CA VAL A 113 8.94 -13.12 13.84
C VAL A 113 8.62 -13.93 15.09
N ASN A 114 9.15 -15.16 15.18
CA ASN A 114 8.92 -16.08 16.28
C ASN A 114 10.25 -16.40 16.99
N GLY A 115 10.49 -15.75 18.13
CA GLY A 115 11.77 -15.85 18.85
C GLY A 115 12.96 -15.35 18.02
N GLN A 116 13.87 -16.24 17.63
CA GLN A 116 15.04 -15.91 16.79
C GLN A 116 14.84 -16.18 15.30
N LYS A 117 13.66 -16.69 14.91
CA LYS A 117 13.35 -17.00 13.51
C LYS A 117 12.51 -15.91 12.90
N THR A 118 12.96 -15.42 11.76
CA THR A 118 12.21 -14.49 10.91
C THR A 118 12.02 -15.14 9.56
N GLU A 119 10.76 -15.22 9.12
CA GLU A 119 10.38 -15.78 7.83
C GLU A 119 9.37 -14.84 7.18
N THR A 120 9.55 -14.54 5.90
CA THR A 120 8.69 -13.60 5.16
C THR A 120 7.97 -14.34 4.05
N GLU A 121 6.64 -14.23 4.06
CA GLU A 121 5.78 -14.76 3.00
C GLU A 121 5.28 -13.62 2.14
N VAL A 122 5.30 -13.84 0.82
CA VAL A 122 4.92 -12.83 -0.16
C VAL A 122 3.67 -13.30 -0.90
N ILE A 123 2.64 -12.46 -0.91
CA ILE A 123 1.44 -12.64 -1.71
C ILE A 123 1.48 -11.59 -2.82
N LYS A 124 1.77 -12.01 -4.05
CA LYS A 124 1.83 -11.15 -5.23
C LYS A 124 0.65 -11.47 -6.15
N ASP A 125 -0.15 -10.47 -6.49
CA ASP A 125 -1.33 -10.62 -7.36
C ASP A 125 -2.27 -11.75 -6.90
N GLY A 126 -2.37 -11.93 -5.57
CA GLY A 126 -3.16 -13.00 -4.96
C GLY A 126 -2.54 -14.40 -5.02
N ILE A 127 -1.26 -14.54 -5.37
CA ILE A 127 -0.52 -15.81 -5.39
C ILE A 127 0.55 -15.78 -4.29
N ILE A 128 0.55 -16.80 -3.42
CA ILE A 128 1.60 -17.02 -2.41
C ILE A 128 2.86 -17.55 -3.12
N GLN A 129 4.01 -16.91 -2.90
CA GLN A 129 5.30 -17.23 -3.54
C GLN A 129 6.22 -18.04 -2.65
#